data_AF-A0A3S4MVP5-F1
#
_entry.id   AF-A0A3S4MVP5-F1
#
_cell.length_a   1.000
_cell.length_b   1.000
_cell.length_c   1.000
_cell.angle_alpha   90.00
_cell.angle_beta   90.00
_cell.angle_gamma   90.00
#
_symmetry.space_group_name_H-M   'P 1'
#
loop_
_entity.id
_entity.type
_entity.pdbx_description
1 polymer ?
#
loop_
_entity_poly.entity_id
_entity_poly.type
_entity_poly.pdbx_seq_one_letter_code
_entity_poly.pdbx_strand_id
1 'polypeptide(L)'
;MAILVDLLEDGVMTDFLEIREAYTKYKAAQDAYWSDLQKKAWAIYIGFERHLRLDQHKVTVPGEDAQPYVQVGSMDGDRFVRALAPQFSGADGKVEFTISLLVDEHPSSYPKKRILIQASIGKESGRYMVEIKGRSGPITVSIGPDFPSDQLGDLYEMIARDVIASMDPSAFA
;
A
#
# COMPACT_ATOMS: atom_id res chain seq x y z
N MET A 1 55.85 -29.61 -36.30
CA MET A 1 54.68 -30.50 -36.17
C MET A 1 54.27 -30.45 -34.71
N ALA A 2 53.40 -29.50 -34.35
CA ALA A 2 51.93 -29.61 -34.30
C ALA A 2 51.53 -29.83 -32.81
N ILE A 3 51.19 -28.74 -32.09
CA ILE A 3 49.84 -28.33 -31.64
C ILE A 3 49.26 -29.40 -30.67
N LEU A 4 48.98 -29.14 -29.39
CA LEU A 4 47.87 -28.37 -28.79
C LEU A 4 48.24 -28.28 -27.28
N VAL A 5 48.31 -27.15 -26.59
CA VAL A 5 47.21 -26.21 -26.26
C VAL A 5 45.93 -26.98 -25.99
N ASP A 6 45.75 -27.48 -24.77
CA ASP A 6 44.45 -27.50 -24.10
C ASP A 6 44.62 -28.14 -22.73
N LEU A 7 44.47 -27.29 -21.71
CA LEU A 7 44.04 -27.56 -20.35
C LEU A 7 44.37 -26.32 -19.50
N LEU A 8 44.09 -25.14 -20.06
CA LEU A 8 43.52 -24.09 -19.25
C LEU A 8 42.12 -24.60 -18.95
N GLU A 9 41.97 -25.25 -17.79
CA GLU A 9 40.66 -25.46 -17.21
C GLU A 9 40.03 -24.07 -17.11
N ASP A 10 39.11 -23.80 -18.04
CA ASP A 10 38.15 -22.70 -18.03
C ASP A 10 37.21 -22.86 -16.83
N GLY A 11 37.78 -22.80 -15.62
CA GLY A 11 37.07 -22.36 -14.45
C GLY A 11 36.79 -20.88 -14.64
N VAL A 12 35.71 -20.55 -15.36
CA VAL A 12 35.16 -19.21 -15.40
C VAL A 12 34.76 -18.86 -13.96
N MET A 13 35.73 -18.36 -13.19
CA MET A 13 35.44 -17.60 -11.98
C MET A 13 34.66 -16.40 -12.47
N THR A 14 33.36 -16.38 -12.19
CA THR A 14 32.52 -15.19 -12.35
C THR A 14 33.31 -13.99 -11.84
N ASP A 15 33.74 -13.12 -12.75
CA ASP A 15 34.57 -11.98 -12.38
C ASP A 15 33.76 -11.09 -11.42
N PHE A 16 34.43 -10.48 -10.46
CA PHE A 16 33.81 -9.51 -9.56
C PHE A 16 33.09 -8.39 -10.35
N LEU A 17 33.54 -8.09 -11.58
CA LEU A 17 32.82 -7.20 -12.49
C LEU A 17 31.42 -7.73 -12.84
N GLU A 18 31.27 -9.01 -13.19
CA GLU A 18 29.97 -9.63 -13.50
C GLU A 18 29.04 -9.60 -12.28
N ILE A 19 29.57 -9.82 -11.08
CA ILE A 19 28.82 -9.71 -9.82
C ILE A 19 28.32 -8.27 -9.63
N ARG A 20 29.17 -7.26 -9.86
CA ARG A 20 28.79 -5.85 -9.74
C ARG A 20 27.73 -5.45 -10.77
N GLU A 21 27.83 -5.95 -11.99
CA GLU A 21 26.83 -5.71 -13.02
C GLU A 21 25.48 -6.36 -12.68
N ALA A 22 25.50 -7.61 -12.21
CA ALA A 22 24.31 -8.31 -11.75
C ALA A 22 23.64 -7.58 -10.58
N TYR A 23 24.44 -7.13 -9.60
CA TYR A 23 23.93 -6.35 -8.46
C TYR A 23 23.34 -5.01 -8.91
N THR A 24 23.96 -4.31 -9.86
CA THR A 24 23.44 -3.05 -10.40
C THR A 24 22.07 -3.24 -11.06
N LYS A 25 21.91 -4.30 -11.88
CA LYS A 25 20.63 -4.65 -12.51
C LYS A 25 19.58 -5.01 -11.45
N TYR A 26 19.96 -5.82 -10.46
CA TYR A 26 19.10 -6.20 -9.35
C TYR A 26 18.62 -4.97 -8.56
N LYS A 27 19.52 -4.06 -8.20
CA LYS A 27 19.19 -2.87 -7.42
C LYS A 27 18.26 -1.93 -8.18
N ALA A 28 18.50 -1.71 -9.47
CA ALA A 28 17.61 -0.91 -10.32
C ALA A 28 16.21 -1.53 -10.41
N ALA A 29 16.09 -2.85 -10.57
CA ALA A 29 14.81 -3.55 -10.59
C ALA A 29 14.09 -3.46 -9.23
N GLN A 30 14.83 -3.61 -8.13
CA GLN A 30 14.31 -3.46 -6.77
C GLN A 30 13.78 -2.04 -6.52
N ASP A 31 14.53 -1.01 -6.90
CA ASP A 31 14.11 0.38 -6.71
C ASP A 31 12.88 0.73 -7.56
N ALA A 32 12.83 0.24 -8.81
CA ALA A 32 11.65 0.38 -9.67
C ALA A 32 10.42 -0.33 -9.09
N TYR A 33 10.61 -1.53 -8.54
CA TYR A 33 9.57 -2.31 -7.88
C TYR A 33 8.97 -1.55 -6.69
N TRP A 34 9.81 -1.09 -5.76
CA TRP A 34 9.35 -0.34 -4.60
C TRP A 34 8.71 0.98 -5.00
N SER A 35 9.32 1.74 -5.92
CA SER A 35 8.75 3.00 -6.42
C SER A 35 7.35 2.81 -6.99
N ASP A 36 7.13 1.74 -7.74
CA ASP A 36 5.82 1.42 -8.30
C ASP A 36 4.80 1.07 -7.20
N LEU A 37 5.14 0.16 -6.27
CA LEU A 37 4.24 -0.18 -5.16
C LEU A 37 3.84 1.03 -4.31
N GLN A 38 4.80 1.92 -4.00
CA GLN A 38 4.54 3.16 -3.26
C GLN A 38 3.53 4.05 -3.99
N LYS A 39 3.69 4.24 -5.31
CA LYS A 39 2.76 5.01 -6.15
C LYS A 39 1.38 4.37 -6.18
N LYS A 40 1.29 3.04 -6.26
CA LYS A 40 0.01 2.31 -6.29
C LYS A 40 -0.70 2.36 -4.94
N ALA A 41 0.01 2.21 -3.82
CA ALA A 41 -0.56 2.42 -2.48
C ALA A 41 -1.14 3.83 -2.32
N TRP A 42 -0.40 4.85 -2.77
CA TRP A 42 -0.88 6.23 -2.77
C TRP A 42 -2.10 6.43 -3.68
N ALA A 43 -2.12 5.78 -4.84
CA ALA A 43 -3.25 5.83 -5.77
C ALA A 43 -4.53 5.17 -5.20
N ILE A 44 -4.38 4.06 -4.46
CA ILE A 44 -5.50 3.42 -3.74
C ILE A 44 -6.10 4.41 -2.74
N TYR A 45 -5.28 5.08 -1.93
CA TYR A 45 -5.74 6.10 -0.99
C TYR A 45 -6.52 7.21 -1.70
N ILE A 46 -5.94 7.84 -2.74
CA ILE A 46 -6.61 8.93 -3.47
C ILE A 46 -7.91 8.45 -4.10
N GLY A 47 -7.91 7.25 -4.68
CA GLY A 47 -9.08 6.66 -5.33
C GLY A 47 -10.19 6.37 -4.32
N PHE A 48 -9.84 5.85 -3.15
CA PHE A 48 -10.79 5.61 -2.06
C PHE A 48 -11.39 6.92 -1.52
N GLU A 49 -10.58 7.96 -1.30
CA GLU A 49 -11.08 9.27 -0.89
C GLU A 49 -12.11 9.83 -1.88
N ARG A 50 -11.83 9.72 -3.19
CA ARG A 50 -12.76 10.13 -4.25
C ARG A 50 -14.03 9.28 -4.28
N HIS A 51 -13.89 7.99 -4.02
CA HIS A 51 -15.00 7.05 -4.02
C HIS A 51 -16.02 7.37 -2.91
N LEU A 52 -15.57 7.86 -1.76
CA LEU A 52 -16.45 8.25 -0.64
C LEU A 52 -17.32 9.49 -0.92
N ARG A 53 -17.04 10.26 -1.98
CA ARG A 53 -17.83 11.45 -2.38
C ARG A 53 -18.12 12.42 -1.23
N LEU A 54 -17.09 12.74 -0.45
CA LEU A 54 -17.21 13.63 0.70
C LEU A 54 -17.67 15.03 0.27
N ASP A 55 -18.73 15.55 0.90
CA ASP A 55 -19.19 16.93 0.69
C ASP A 55 -18.12 17.96 1.12
N GLN A 56 -17.33 17.61 2.13
CA GLN A 56 -16.19 18.38 2.61
C GLN A 56 -14.98 17.45 2.80
N HIS A 57 -13.84 17.81 2.22
CA HIS A 57 -12.62 16.99 2.32
C HIS A 57 -11.88 17.16 3.64
N LYS A 58 -12.14 18.26 4.37
CA LYS A 58 -11.48 18.58 5.63
C LYS A 58 -12.49 18.76 6.74
N VAL A 59 -12.05 18.43 7.94
CA VAL A 59 -12.76 18.64 9.19
C VAL A 59 -11.92 19.56 10.06
N THR A 60 -12.55 20.60 10.61
CA THR A 60 -11.95 21.36 11.71
C THR A 60 -12.01 20.48 12.95
N VAL A 61 -11.05 20.57 13.86
CA VAL A 61 -11.12 19.96 15.20
C VAL A 61 -10.76 21.07 16.21
N PRO A 62 -11.49 21.25 17.33
CA PRO A 62 -11.23 22.36 18.25
C PRO A 62 -9.80 22.29 18.77
N GLY A 63 -9.05 23.38 18.56
CA GLY A 63 -7.65 23.46 18.97
C GLY A 63 -6.64 22.83 18.00
N GLU A 64 -7.10 22.30 16.85
CA GLU A 64 -6.23 21.74 15.80
C GLU A 64 -6.49 22.42 14.45
N ASP A 65 -5.49 22.34 13.56
CA ASP A 65 -5.66 22.72 12.16
C ASP A 65 -6.66 21.81 11.46
N ALA A 66 -7.34 22.36 10.44
CA ALA A 66 -8.26 21.60 9.62
C ALA A 66 -7.54 20.41 8.95
N GLN A 67 -8.00 19.19 9.24
CA GLN A 67 -7.39 17.95 8.80
C GLN A 67 -8.28 17.21 7.80
N PRO A 68 -7.72 16.47 6.82
CA PRO A 68 -8.53 15.67 5.90
C PRO A 68 -9.33 14.58 6.63
N TYR A 69 -10.54 14.29 6.14
CA TYR A 69 -11.32 13.13 6.61
C TYR A 69 -10.61 11.81 6.33
N VAL A 70 -9.97 11.71 5.17
CA VAL A 70 -9.18 10.55 4.76
C VAL A 70 -7.71 10.94 4.73
N GLN A 71 -6.89 10.18 5.44
CA GLN A 71 -5.44 10.33 5.46
C GLN A 71 -4.81 8.98 5.14
N VAL A 72 -3.58 8.99 4.61
CA VAL A 72 -2.77 7.78 4.46
C VAL A 72 -1.49 7.93 5.27
N GLY A 73 -0.96 6.84 5.78
CA GLY A 73 0.21 6.83 6.64
C GLY A 73 0.67 5.44 7.01
N SER A 74 1.46 5.36 8.07
CA SER A 74 1.94 4.10 8.66
C SER A 74 1.55 4.03 10.13
N MET A 75 1.56 2.82 10.67
CA MET A 75 1.48 2.61 12.11
C MET A 75 2.88 2.60 12.72
N ASP A 76 3.07 3.36 13.78
CA ASP A 76 4.24 3.31 14.66
C ASP A 76 3.75 2.83 16.03
N GLY A 77 3.85 1.51 16.25
CA GLY A 77 3.11 0.84 17.33
C GLY A 77 1.60 1.04 17.16
N ASP A 78 0.96 1.61 18.18
CA ASP A 78 -0.47 1.93 18.17
C ASP A 78 -0.79 3.33 17.61
N ARG A 79 0.23 4.09 17.21
CA ARG A 79 0.07 5.46 16.72
C ARG A 79 0.03 5.50 15.20
N PHE A 80 -1.01 6.13 14.66
CA PHE A 80 -1.04 6.50 13.25
C PHE A 80 -0.15 7.71 12.98
N VAL A 81 0.76 7.57 12.01
CA VAL A 81 1.64 8.64 11.52
C VAL A 81 1.30 8.93 10.06
N ARG A 82 0.75 10.12 9.82
CA ARG A 82 0.35 10.57 8.49
C ARG A 82 1.56 10.67 7.56
N ALA A 83 1.46 10.09 6.37
CA ALA A 83 2.39 10.30 5.28
C ALA A 83 1.99 11.53 4.45
N LEU A 84 2.99 12.31 4.03
CA LEU A 84 2.81 13.48 3.16
C LEU A 84 3.18 13.18 1.69
N ALA A 85 3.83 12.04 1.44
CA ALA A 85 4.27 11.57 0.14
C ALA A 85 4.25 10.03 0.11
N PRO A 86 4.40 9.38 -1.06
CA PRO A 86 4.45 7.92 -1.21
C PRO A 86 5.75 7.33 -0.62
N GLN A 87 5.80 7.29 0.71
CA GLN A 87 6.93 6.79 1.49
C GLN A 87 6.38 5.98 2.65
N PHE A 88 6.23 4.69 2.38
CA PHE A 88 5.71 3.68 3.27
C PHE A 88 6.77 2.62 3.54
N SER A 89 6.61 1.86 4.62
CA SER A 89 7.52 0.76 4.94
C SER A 89 7.35 -0.37 3.93
N GLY A 90 8.48 -0.92 3.46
CA GLY A 90 8.51 -2.09 2.59
C GLY A 90 9.19 -3.27 3.30
N ALA A 91 8.51 -4.41 3.39
CA ALA A 91 9.04 -5.65 3.96
C ALA A 91 8.44 -6.84 3.21
N ASP A 92 9.20 -7.94 3.08
CA ASP A 92 8.73 -9.21 2.48
C ASP A 92 8.05 -9.06 1.10
N GLY A 93 8.56 -8.15 0.26
CA GLY A 93 7.99 -7.89 -1.06
C GLY A 93 6.63 -7.20 -1.03
N LYS A 94 6.27 -6.54 0.07
CA LYS A 94 5.04 -5.76 0.20
C LYS A 94 5.32 -4.37 0.75
N VAL A 95 4.53 -3.40 0.32
CA VAL A 95 4.45 -2.08 0.94
C VAL A 95 3.24 -2.06 1.86
N GLU A 96 3.46 -1.71 3.13
CA GLU A 96 2.40 -1.60 4.13
C GLU A 96 1.98 -0.14 4.30
N PHE A 97 0.67 0.11 4.32
CA PHE A 97 0.11 1.44 4.50
C PHE A 97 -1.19 1.36 5.28
N THR A 98 -1.58 2.46 5.91
CA THR A 98 -2.83 2.57 6.68
C THR A 98 -3.61 3.76 6.16
N ILE A 99 -4.88 3.53 5.81
CA ILE A 99 -5.84 4.60 5.54
C ILE A 99 -6.55 4.91 6.86
N SER A 100 -6.44 6.15 7.30
CA SER A 100 -7.20 6.67 8.44
C SER A 100 -8.42 7.41 7.93
N LEU A 101 -9.60 7.00 8.37
CA LEU A 101 -10.87 7.65 8.10
C LEU A 101 -11.45 8.24 9.39
N LEU A 102 -11.83 9.51 9.37
CA LEU A 102 -12.64 10.12 10.41
C LEU A 102 -14.13 9.97 10.05
N VAL A 103 -14.95 9.60 11.02
CA VAL A 103 -16.42 9.53 10.89
C VAL A 103 -17.09 10.32 12.02
N ASP A 104 -18.25 10.90 11.72
CA ASP A 104 -19.04 11.71 12.64
C ASP A 104 -20.53 11.68 12.30
N GLU A 105 -21.34 12.14 13.24
CA GLU A 105 -22.79 12.33 13.05
C GLU A 105 -23.09 13.58 12.20
N HIS A 106 -22.23 14.58 12.30
CA HIS A 106 -22.30 15.83 11.56
C HIS A 106 -20.89 16.46 11.46
N PRO A 107 -20.56 17.21 10.39
CA PRO A 107 -19.24 17.83 10.23
C PRO A 107 -18.79 18.72 11.40
N SER A 108 -19.73 19.30 12.15
CA SER A 108 -19.47 20.11 13.34
C SER A 108 -19.56 19.35 14.68
N SER A 109 -19.96 18.08 14.67
CA SER A 109 -20.12 17.27 15.89
C SER A 109 -18.79 16.66 16.36
N TYR A 110 -18.64 16.51 17.68
CA TYR A 110 -17.49 15.87 18.33
C TYR A 110 -17.95 14.88 19.39
N PRO A 111 -17.17 13.83 19.69
CA PRO A 111 -15.86 13.51 19.08
C PRO A 111 -15.98 12.93 17.66
N LYS A 112 -14.92 13.10 16.86
CA LYS A 112 -14.74 12.36 15.60
C LYS A 112 -14.23 10.96 15.94
N LYS A 113 -14.82 9.90 15.39
CA LYS A 113 -14.31 8.54 15.54
C LYS A 113 -13.29 8.26 14.43
N ARG A 114 -12.11 7.77 14.80
CA ARG A 114 -11.07 7.36 13.84
C ARG A 114 -11.17 5.87 13.56
N ILE A 115 -11.20 5.51 12.29
CA ILE A 115 -11.16 4.15 11.78
C ILE A 115 -9.84 3.98 11.03
N LEU A 116 -9.09 2.92 11.37
CA LEU A 116 -7.80 2.60 10.77
C LEU A 116 -7.95 1.36 9.90
N ILE A 117 -7.66 1.52 8.61
CA ILE A 117 -7.76 0.47 7.60
C ILE A 117 -6.33 0.12 7.22
N GLN A 118 -5.80 -0.96 7.81
CA GLN A 118 -4.44 -1.42 7.53
C GLN A 118 -4.44 -2.27 6.26
N ALA A 119 -3.55 -1.94 5.33
CA ALA A 119 -3.43 -2.63 4.07
C ALA A 119 -1.97 -2.87 3.69
N SER A 120 -1.75 -3.83 2.80
CA SER A 120 -0.48 -4.04 2.13
C SER A 120 -0.68 -4.27 0.64
N ILE A 121 0.32 -3.93 -0.16
CA ILE A 121 0.33 -4.18 -1.60
C ILE A 121 1.65 -4.83 -2.00
N GLY A 122 1.57 -5.94 -2.73
CA GLY A 122 2.71 -6.61 -3.37
C GLY A 122 2.42 -6.91 -4.84
N LYS A 123 3.35 -7.60 -5.50
CA LYS A 123 3.10 -8.19 -6.83
C LYS A 123 3.29 -9.69 -6.82
N GLU A 124 2.38 -10.39 -7.48
CA GLU A 124 2.43 -11.82 -7.68
C GLU A 124 1.96 -12.14 -9.10
N SER A 125 2.74 -12.95 -9.84
CA SER A 125 2.41 -13.36 -11.21
C SER A 125 2.00 -12.20 -12.15
N GLY A 126 2.69 -11.05 -12.01
CA GLY A 126 2.46 -9.85 -12.83
C GLY A 126 1.22 -9.01 -12.43
N ARG A 127 0.54 -9.36 -11.34
CA ARG A 127 -0.63 -8.65 -10.81
C ARG A 127 -0.30 -8.02 -9.47
N TYR A 128 -1.02 -6.96 -9.09
CA TYR A 128 -0.92 -6.40 -7.75
C TYR A 128 -1.83 -7.17 -6.81
N MET A 129 -1.29 -7.55 -5.66
CA MET A 129 -2.05 -8.21 -4.60
C MET A 129 -2.22 -7.21 -3.47
N VAL A 130 -3.45 -6.72 -3.28
CA VAL A 130 -3.81 -5.83 -2.18
C VAL A 130 -4.44 -6.66 -1.09
N GLU A 131 -3.93 -6.56 0.13
CA GLU A 131 -4.44 -7.25 1.30
C GLU A 131 -4.87 -6.22 2.34
N ILE A 132 -6.11 -6.29 2.80
CA ILE A 132 -6.66 -5.42 3.85
C ILE A 132 -6.89 -6.28 5.08
N LYS A 133 -6.45 -5.81 6.25
CA LYS A 133 -6.78 -6.44 7.52
C LYS A 133 -8.24 -6.13 7.87
N GLY A 134 -9.16 -6.99 7.43
CA GLY A 134 -10.58 -6.89 7.76
C GLY A 134 -10.91 -7.53 9.11
N ARG A 135 -12.11 -7.26 9.64
CA ARG A 135 -12.57 -7.83 10.91
C ARG A 135 -12.71 -9.35 10.90
N SER A 136 -13.27 -9.88 9.81
CA SER A 136 -13.58 -11.29 9.65
C SER A 136 -12.42 -12.10 9.07
N GLY A 137 -11.25 -11.46 8.90
CA GLY A 137 -10.08 -12.02 8.24
C GLY A 137 -9.52 -11.06 7.18
N PRO A 138 -8.33 -11.38 6.64
CA PRO A 138 -7.74 -10.60 5.57
C PRO A 138 -8.60 -10.66 4.30
N ILE A 139 -8.80 -9.51 3.68
CA ILE A 139 -9.43 -9.36 2.38
C ILE A 139 -8.32 -9.24 1.34
N THR A 140 -8.24 -10.18 0.40
CA THR A 140 -7.23 -10.15 -0.66
C THR A 140 -7.87 -9.87 -2.01
N VAL A 141 -7.36 -8.86 -2.72
CA VAL A 141 -7.83 -8.44 -4.05
C VAL A 141 -6.66 -8.49 -5.03
N SER A 142 -6.88 -9.13 -6.18
CA SER A 142 -5.90 -9.22 -7.26
C SER A 142 -6.21 -8.23 -8.38
N ILE A 143 -5.40 -7.18 -8.49
CA ILE A 143 -5.58 -6.09 -9.46
C ILE A 143 -4.64 -6.29 -10.64
N GLY A 144 -5.15 -6.10 -11.86
CA GLY A 144 -4.37 -6.21 -13.09
C GLY A 144 -3.17 -5.24 -13.14
N PRO A 145 -2.17 -5.52 -14.01
CA PRO A 145 -0.94 -4.73 -14.11
C PRO A 145 -1.19 -3.25 -14.47
N ASP A 146 -2.27 -2.96 -15.19
CA ASP A 146 -2.63 -1.60 -15.58
C ASP A 146 -3.46 -0.86 -14.52
N PHE A 147 -3.74 -1.49 -13.38
CA PHE A 147 -4.50 -0.91 -12.28
C PHE A 147 -5.89 -0.41 -12.73
N PRO A 148 -6.71 -1.29 -13.35
CA PRO A 148 -7.94 -0.86 -14.02
C PRO A 148 -8.98 -0.36 -13.02
N SER A 149 -9.75 0.65 -13.43
CA SER A 149 -10.64 1.42 -12.55
C SER A 149 -11.81 0.63 -11.99
N ASP A 150 -12.31 -0.37 -12.71
CA ASP A 150 -13.37 -1.27 -12.29
C ASP A 150 -12.95 -2.09 -11.07
N GLN A 151 -11.79 -2.76 -11.14
CA GLN A 151 -11.24 -3.55 -10.02
C GLN A 151 -10.89 -2.69 -8.81
N LEU A 152 -10.47 -1.44 -9.05
CA LEU A 152 -10.28 -0.46 -7.99
C LEU A 152 -11.60 -0.06 -7.34
N GLY A 153 -12.66 0.13 -8.15
CA GLY A 153 -14.01 0.38 -7.65
C GLY A 153 -14.48 -0.74 -6.72
N ASP A 154 -14.28 -2.00 -7.13
CA ASP A 154 -14.61 -3.17 -6.30
C ASP A 154 -13.82 -3.18 -4.98
N LEU A 155 -12.51 -2.89 -5.03
CA LEU A 155 -11.69 -2.74 -3.82
C LEU A 155 -12.26 -1.68 -2.88
N TYR A 156 -12.66 -0.52 -3.40
CA TYR A 156 -13.19 0.58 -2.59
C TYR A 156 -14.53 0.22 -1.94
N GLU A 157 -15.42 -0.44 -2.68
CA GLU A 157 -16.68 -0.95 -2.14
C GLU A 157 -16.45 -1.99 -1.04
N MET A 158 -15.47 -2.88 -1.19
CA MET A 158 -15.10 -3.85 -0.16
C MET A 158 -14.59 -3.16 1.11
N ILE A 159 -13.71 -2.16 0.98
CA ILE A 159 -13.23 -1.36 2.11
C ILE A 159 -14.41 -0.66 2.81
N ALA A 160 -15.29 0.00 2.05
CA ALA A 160 -16.43 0.73 2.60
C ALA A 160 -17.37 -0.22 3.38
N ARG A 161 -17.63 -1.42 2.84
CA ARG A 161 -18.45 -2.43 3.52
C ARG A 161 -17.83 -2.92 4.83
N ASP A 162 -16.52 -3.20 4.86
CA ASP A 162 -15.83 -3.59 6.09
C ASP A 162 -15.89 -2.47 7.14
N VAL A 163 -15.68 -1.21 6.73
CA VAL A 163 -15.82 -0.02 7.58
C VAL A 163 -17.25 0.09 8.14
N ILE A 164 -18.29 -0.06 7.32
CA ILE A 164 -19.69 0.00 7.77
C ILE A 164 -20.00 -1.15 8.72
N ALA A 165 -19.62 -2.39 8.38
CA ALA A 165 -19.77 -3.55 9.26
C ALA A 165 -19.03 -3.36 10.59
N SER A 166 -17.99 -2.51 10.60
CA SER A 166 -17.28 -2.17 11.83
C SER A 166 -18.12 -1.34 12.83
N MET A 167 -19.25 -0.80 12.39
CA MET A 167 -20.12 0.07 13.18
C MET A 167 -21.49 -0.58 13.43
N ASP A 168 -21.56 -1.92 13.44
CA ASP A 168 -22.80 -2.66 13.70
C ASP A 168 -23.33 -2.40 15.13
N PRO A 169 -24.54 -1.81 15.27
CA PRO A 169 -25.15 -1.55 16.57
C PRO A 169 -25.53 -2.81 17.33
N SER A 170 -25.65 -3.98 16.67
CA SER A 170 -25.95 -5.26 17.33
C SER A 170 -24.92 -5.65 18.38
N ALA A 171 -23.70 -5.09 18.31
CA ALA A 171 -22.66 -5.26 19.31
C ALA A 171 -23.02 -4.74 20.71
N PHE A 172 -24.08 -3.93 20.84
CA PHE A 172 -24.55 -3.34 22.10
C PHE A 172 -25.95 -3.83 22.52
N ALA A 173 -26.53 -4.77 21.78
CA ALA A 173 -27.86 -5.32 22.04
C ALA A 173 -27.86 -6.51 23.01
#